data_AF-A0A833D6U7-F1
#
_entry.id   AF-A0A833D6U7-F1
#
_cell.length_a   1.000
_cell.length_b   1.000
_cell.length_c   1.000
_cell.angle_alpha   90.00
_cell.angle_beta   90.00
_cell.angle_gamma   90.00
#
_symmetry.space_group_name_H-M   'P 1'
#
loop_
_entity.id
_entity.type
_entity.pdbx_description
1 polymer ?
#
loop_
_entity_poly.entity_id
_entity_poly.type
_entity_poly.pdbx_seq_one_letter_code
_entity_poly.pdbx_strand_id
1 'polypeptide(L)' 'TAARVFAELVRIVRAEGAAALIATHNLELAGRMDRVLRLADGVLVEVAPAAR' A
#
# COMPACT_ATOMS: atom_id res chain seq x y z
N THR A 1 -12.06 -11.89 -3.53
CA THR A 1 -12.00 -10.45 -3.89
C THR A 1 -10.61 -9.90 -3.61
N ALA A 2 -10.26 -8.72 -4.13
CA ALA A 2 -8.91 -8.11 -4.08
C ALA A 2 -8.28 -8.07 -2.68
N ALA A 3 -9.08 -7.90 -1.62
CA ALA A 3 -8.61 -7.93 -0.24
C ALA A 3 -7.91 -9.25 0.17
N ARG A 4 -8.36 -10.40 -0.35
CA ARG A 4 -7.77 -11.71 -0.05
C ARG A 4 -6.41 -11.88 -0.74
N VAL A 5 -6.33 -11.52 -2.02
CA VAL A 5 -5.07 -11.54 -2.80
C VAL A 5 -4.04 -10.64 -2.15
N PHE A 6 -4.47 -9.45 -1.73
CA PHE A 6 -3.62 -8.51 -1.04
C PHE A 6 -3.08 -9.05 0.30
N ALA A 7 -3.94 -9.67 1.12
CA ALA A 7 -3.51 -10.24 2.39
C ALA A 7 -2.45 -11.34 2.21
N GLU A 8 -2.62 -12.22 1.21
CA GLU A 8 -1.61 -13.24 0.90
C GLU A 8 -0.31 -12.64 0.37
N LEU A 9 -0.39 -11.63 -0.51
CA LEU A 9 0.80 -10.92 -1.00
C LEU A 9 1.62 -10.32 0.15
N VAL A 10 0.96 -9.60 1.06
CA VAL A 10 1.63 -9.00 2.23
C VAL A 10 2.26 -10.06 3.12
N ARG A 11 1.58 -11.20 3.34
CA ARG A 11 2.11 -12.30 4.14
C ARG A 11 3.41 -12.84 3.55
N ILE A 12 3.45 -13.07 2.24
CA ILE A 12 4.64 -13.58 1.54
C ILE A 12 5.78 -12.56 1.62
N VAL A 13 5.52 -11.30 1.29
CA VAL A 13 6.53 -10.22 1.30
C VAL A 13 7.19 -10.11 2.68
N ARG A 14 6.41 -10.15 3.76
CA ARG A 14 6.94 -10.10 5.14
C ARG A 14 7.73 -11.35 5.51
N ALA A 15 7.29 -12.54 5.08
CA ALA A 15 7.98 -13.79 5.36
C ALA A 15 9.35 -13.88 4.67
N GLU A 16 9.45 -13.36 3.45
CA GLU A 16 10.70 -13.35 2.66
C GLU A 16 11.63 -12.17 3.00
N GLY A 17 11.22 -11.27 3.89
CA GLY A 17 11.98 -10.05 4.20
C GLY A 17 12.10 -9.09 3.01
N ALA A 18 11.20 -9.18 2.04
CA ALA A 18 11.19 -8.35 0.85
C ALA A 18 10.43 -7.03 1.06
N ALA A 19 10.62 -6.08 0.14
CA ALA A 19 9.79 -4.89 0.02
C ALA A 19 8.80 -5.05 -1.15
N ALA A 20 7.62 -4.44 -1.03
CA ALA A 20 6.62 -4.41 -2.09
C ALA A 20 6.13 -2.98 -2.36
N LEU A 21 5.98 -2.65 -3.65
CA LEU A 21 5.38 -1.42 -4.13
C LEU A 21 4.06 -1.74 -4.83
N ILE A 22 2.97 -1.11 -4.41
CA ILE A 22 1.62 -1.36 -4.92
C ILE A 22 1.01 -0.04 -5.38
N ALA A 23 0.63 0.03 -6.65
CA ALA A 23 -0.16 1.13 -7.20
C ALA A 23 -1.64 0.74 -7.20
N THR A 24 -2.47 1.52 -6.53
CA THR A 24 -3.92 1.27 -6.46
C THR A 24 -4.70 2.57 -6.36
N HIS A 25 -5.93 2.57 -6.87
CA HIS A 25 -6.91 3.62 -6.64
C HIS A 25 -7.86 3.30 -5.48
N ASN A 26 -7.75 2.10 -4.88
CA ASN A 26 -8.55 1.71 -3.72
C ASN A 26 -7.92 2.28 -2.44
N LEU A 27 -8.51 3.34 -1.92
CA LEU A 27 -8.01 4.06 -0.74
C LEU A 27 -8.09 3.22 0.56
N GLU A 28 -9.07 2.32 0.68
CA GLU A 28 -9.17 1.39 1.82
C GLU A 28 -7.94 0.47 1.86
N LEU A 29 -7.52 -0.01 0.69
CA LEU A 29 -6.33 -0.85 0.57
C LEU A 29 -5.05 -0.07 0.85
N ALA A 30 -4.94 1.14 0.29
CA ALA A 30 -3.80 2.02 0.51
C ALA A 30 -3.61 2.33 2.00
N GLY A 31 -4.70 2.57 2.74
CA GLY A 31 -4.66 2.82 4.19
C GLY A 31 -4.09 1.66 5.02
N ARG A 32 -3.95 0.46 4.45
CA ARG A 32 -3.33 -0.70 5.10
C ARG A 32 -1.83 -0.85 4.81
N MET A 33 -1.25 0.02 3.99
CA MET A 33 0.19 0.05 3.69
C MET A 33 1.00 0.61 4.86
N ASP A 34 2.29 0.25 4.93
CA ASP A 34 3.22 0.88 5.86
C ASP A 34 3.49 2.35 5.48
N ARG A 35 3.44 2.69 4.17
CA ARG A 35 3.56 4.06 3.64
C ARG A 35 2.63 4.26 2.46
N VAL A 36 2.08 5.47 2.34
CA VAL A 36 1.19 5.84 1.23
C VAL A 36 1.73 7.08 0.53
N LEU A 37 1.94 6.95 -0.78
CA LEU A 37 2.26 8.06 -1.66
C LEU A 37 1.10 8.27 -2.62
N ARG A 38 0.72 9.52 -2.86
CA ARG A 38 -0.23 9.89 -3.90
C ARG A 38 0.54 10.44 -5.09
N LEU A 39 0.27 9.91 -6.28
CA LEU A 39 0.76 10.48 -7.53
C LEU A 39 -0.20 11.60 -7.96
N ALA A 40 0.28 12.84 -7.99
CA ALA A 40 -0.47 14.01 -8.42
C ALA A 40 0.41 14.81 -9.39
N ASP A 41 -0.10 15.08 -10.60
CA ASP A 41 0.59 15.85 -11.63
C ASP A 41 2.03 15.36 -11.93
N GLY A 42 2.23 14.04 -11.89
CA GLY A 42 3.54 13.40 -12.12
C GLY A 42 4.48 13.43 -10.92
N VAL A 43 4.06 13.97 -9.78
CA VAL A 43 4.84 14.07 -8.55
C VAL A 43 4.29 13.15 -7.47
N LEU A 44 5.17 12.46 -6.74
CA LEU A 44 4.80 11.66 -5.58
C LEU A 44 4.77 12.55 -4.34
N VAL A 45 3.60 12.66 -3.71
CA VAL A 45 3.40 13.38 -2.45
C VAL A 45 3.09 12.39 -1.34
N GLU A 46 3.77 12.53 -0.20
CA GLU A 46 3.52 11.69 0.96
C GLU A 46 2.15 12.03 1.56
N VAL A 47 1.36 10.98 1.80
CA VAL A 47 0.07 11.12 2.46
C VAL A 47 0.32 10.87 3.94
N ALA A 48 0.11 11.91 4.77
CA ALA A 48 0.17 11.73 6.21
C ALA A 48 -0.78 10.60 6.61
N PRO A 49 -0.34 9.64 7.45
CA PRO A 49 -1.23 8.60 7.92
C PRO A 49 -2.43 9.26 8.60
N ALA A 50 -3.65 8.84 8.25
CA ALA A 50 -4.80 9.14 9.08
C ALA A 50 -4.44 8.64 10.49
N ALA A 51 -4.54 9.54 11.48
CA ALA A 51 -4.06 9.32 12.84
C ALA A 51 -4.34 7.88 13.31
N ARG A 52 -3.27 7.21 13.73
CA ARG A 52 -3.25 5.78 14.03
C ARG A 52 -4.11 5.42 15.24
#